data_AF-A0A956WUI3-F1
#
_entry.id   AF-A0A956WUI3-F1
#
_cell.length_a   1.000
_cell.length_b   1.000
_cell.length_c   1.000
_cell.angle_alpha   90.00
_cell.angle_beta   90.00
_cell.angle_gamma   90.00
#
_symmetry.space_group_name_H-M   'P 1'
#
loop_
_entity.id
_entity.type
_entity.pdbx_description
1 polymer ?
#
loop_
_entity_poly.entity_id
_entity_poly.type
_entity_poly.pdbx_seq_one_letter_code
_entity_poly.pdbx_strand_id
1 'polypeptide(L)'
;MSDRLFAGAAPRATLAATAFVPSPTAGPGATDVTGDGFGIVAGRATPWAVPGGPGEPTATPESVTISMPGTIGLLGPPADSIFRATDEVTFYWTNATPLGAGQRYVVYWVDGSTQVALGEVRAANLGGNYRLQVVPGQSVDQAGRFSWLVVLEDGSSEAIIDRSETRPITLLIEN
;
A
#
# COMPACT_ATOMS: atom_id res chain seq x y z
N MET A 1 -9.28 23.15 -62.71
CA MET A 1 -8.54 24.42 -62.67
C MET A 1 -8.74 25.03 -61.28
N SER A 2 -7.63 25.39 -60.63
CA SER A 2 -7.47 26.04 -59.30
C SER A 2 -7.67 25.09 -58.11
N ASP A 3 -6.68 24.58 -57.37
CA ASP A 3 -5.37 25.06 -56.84
C ASP A 3 -5.44 26.14 -55.74
N ARG A 4 -5.12 25.71 -54.50
CA ARG A 4 -4.37 26.39 -53.41
C ARG A 4 -4.65 25.66 -52.08
N LEU A 5 -3.85 24.68 -51.64
CA LEU A 5 -2.59 24.84 -50.89
C LEU A 5 -2.63 25.87 -49.77
N PHE A 6 -2.86 25.42 -48.53
CA PHE A 6 -2.27 26.04 -47.33
C PHE A 6 -1.84 24.96 -46.35
N ALA A 7 -0.53 24.71 -46.38
CA ALA A 7 0.22 24.01 -45.35
C ALA A 7 0.35 24.92 -44.12
N GLY A 8 0.00 24.40 -42.95
CA GLY A 8 0.31 25.00 -41.65
C GLY A 8 1.18 24.03 -40.85
N ALA A 9 2.49 24.12 -41.01
CA ALA A 9 3.48 23.42 -40.22
C ALA A 9 4.01 24.33 -39.11
N ALA A 10 4.06 23.83 -37.86
CA ALA A 10 4.85 24.37 -36.76
C ALA A 10 5.03 23.28 -35.66
N PRO A 11 6.05 23.36 -34.79
CA PRO A 11 7.39 22.83 -35.02
C PRO A 11 7.74 21.60 -34.15
N ARG A 12 8.74 20.83 -34.61
CA ARG A 12 9.37 19.72 -33.88
C ARG A 12 10.12 20.26 -32.66
N ALA A 13 9.80 19.76 -31.46
CA ALA A 13 10.67 19.90 -30.31
C ALA A 13 11.77 18.84 -30.39
N THR A 14 12.96 19.25 -30.83
CA THR A 14 14.20 18.51 -30.61
C THR A 14 14.81 19.01 -29.31
N LEU A 15 14.92 18.15 -28.30
CA LEU A 15 15.85 18.36 -27.19
C LEU A 15 16.83 17.20 -27.16
N ALA A 16 18.10 17.58 -27.23
CA ALA A 16 19.26 16.73 -27.39
C ALA A 16 19.62 15.97 -26.11
N ALA A 17 20.34 14.86 -26.32
CA ALA A 17 20.91 13.98 -25.30
C ALA A 17 21.92 14.67 -24.38
N THR A 18 22.03 14.18 -23.14
CA THR A 18 23.26 14.26 -22.36
C THR A 18 23.40 12.96 -21.58
N ALA A 19 24.31 12.11 -22.05
CA ALA A 19 24.82 10.97 -21.27
C ALA A 19 25.78 11.53 -20.22
N PHE A 20 25.56 11.18 -18.96
CA PHE A 20 26.50 11.49 -17.88
C PHE A 20 27.19 10.19 -17.45
N VAL A 21 28.49 10.10 -17.72
CA VAL A 21 29.37 9.05 -17.19
C VAL A 21 30.41 9.74 -16.32
N PRO A 22 30.43 9.52 -15.00
CA PRO A 22 31.61 9.80 -14.20
C PRO A 22 32.48 8.53 -14.09
N SER A 23 33.74 8.66 -14.52
CA SER A 23 34.85 7.75 -14.26
C SER A 23 35.27 7.77 -12.77
N PRO A 24 35.90 6.70 -12.24
CA PRO A 24 36.22 6.56 -10.82
C PRO A 24 37.43 7.41 -10.42
N THR A 25 37.39 8.02 -9.23
CA THR A 25 38.55 8.70 -8.62
C THR A 25 38.93 8.01 -7.31
N ALA A 26 40.21 7.68 -7.19
CA ALA A 26 40.87 7.05 -6.06
C ALA A 26 40.85 7.92 -4.79
N GLY A 27 40.97 7.26 -3.64
CA GLY A 27 40.69 7.83 -2.31
C GLY A 27 41.75 8.79 -1.74
N PRO A 28 41.51 9.23 -0.49
CA PRO A 28 42.53 9.29 0.55
C PRO A 28 42.03 8.51 1.78
N GLY A 29 42.87 7.78 2.52
CA GLY A 29 44.04 8.30 3.24
C GLY A 29 43.71 8.22 4.72
N ALA A 30 44.02 7.08 5.34
CA ALA A 30 43.88 6.90 6.78
C ALA A 30 44.78 7.92 7.50
N THR A 31 44.18 8.78 8.31
CA THR A 31 44.91 9.56 9.32
C THR A 31 44.31 9.27 10.68
N ASP A 32 45.23 8.88 11.55
CA ASP A 32 45.10 8.48 12.95
C ASP A 32 44.40 9.56 13.78
N VAL A 33 43.41 9.16 14.60
CA VAL A 33 43.04 9.89 15.80
C VAL A 33 43.20 8.93 16.97
N THR A 34 44.34 9.07 17.64
CA THR A 34 44.56 8.56 18.99
C THR A 34 43.65 9.31 19.96
N GLY A 35 42.74 8.59 20.61
CA GLY A 35 41.89 9.11 21.67
C GLY A 35 41.17 7.95 22.37
N ASP A 36 41.61 7.64 23.58
CA ASP A 36 41.14 6.57 24.46
C ASP A 36 39.61 6.40 24.54
N GLY A 37 39.13 5.16 24.36
CA GLY A 37 37.78 4.76 24.80
C GLY A 37 37.13 3.63 24.01
N PHE A 38 37.30 2.39 24.49
CA PHE A 38 36.48 1.19 24.22
C PHE A 38 36.27 0.78 22.75
N GLY A 39 37.21 -0.02 22.21
CA GLY A 39 37.01 -0.76 20.98
C GLY A 39 36.20 -2.05 21.20
N ILE A 40 35.04 -2.18 20.55
CA ILE A 40 34.47 -3.49 20.22
C ILE A 40 34.87 -3.80 18.78
N VAL A 41 35.74 -4.80 18.63
CA VAL A 41 36.05 -5.45 17.36
C VAL A 41 34.82 -6.22 16.89
N ALA A 42 34.14 -5.75 15.85
CA ALA A 42 33.17 -6.56 15.11
C ALA A 42 33.92 -7.36 14.03
N GLY A 43 34.54 -8.46 14.44
CA GLY A 43 35.02 -9.49 13.52
C GLY A 43 33.83 -10.15 12.81
N ARG A 44 33.95 -10.37 11.49
CA ARG A 44 33.02 -11.20 10.73
C ARG A 44 32.96 -12.60 11.34
N ALA A 45 31.80 -13.01 11.84
CA ALA A 45 31.53 -14.40 12.17
C ALA A 45 30.54 -14.99 11.15
N THR A 46 31.05 -15.89 10.32
CA THR A 46 30.27 -16.80 9.47
C THR A 46 29.61 -17.84 10.37
N PRO A 47 28.28 -18.03 10.39
CA PRO A 47 27.68 -19.08 11.21
C PRO A 47 27.58 -20.40 10.44
N TRP A 48 28.44 -21.36 10.79
CA TRP A 48 28.09 -22.78 10.68
C TRP A 48 27.33 -23.14 11.96
N ALA A 49 26.00 -23.11 11.92
CA ALA A 49 25.16 -23.50 13.05
C ALA A 49 24.96 -25.02 13.07
N VAL A 50 25.29 -25.64 14.21
CA VAL A 50 24.96 -27.04 14.54
C VAL A 50 23.64 -27.06 15.31
N PRO A 51 22.69 -27.98 15.04
CA PRO A 51 21.42 -28.04 15.77
C PRO A 51 21.62 -28.50 17.23
N GLY A 52 21.04 -27.76 18.19
CA GLY A 52 20.83 -28.25 19.58
C GLY A 52 21.60 -27.60 20.73
N GLY A 53 22.19 -26.40 20.56
CA GLY A 53 22.82 -25.63 21.66
C GLY A 53 21.87 -24.64 22.36
N PRO A 54 22.17 -24.22 23.62
CA PRO A 54 21.27 -23.40 24.47
C PRO A 54 21.21 -21.91 24.07
N GLY A 55 21.41 -21.62 22.79
CA GLY A 55 21.40 -20.28 22.21
C GLY A 55 20.52 -20.21 20.97
N GLU A 56 19.44 -21.00 20.94
CA GLU A 56 18.41 -20.88 19.92
C GLU A 56 17.90 -19.43 19.93
N PRO A 57 18.12 -18.63 18.87
CA PRO A 57 17.52 -17.31 18.81
C PRO A 57 16.01 -17.55 18.81
N THR A 58 15.40 -17.35 19.98
CA THR A 58 13.96 -17.17 20.08
C THR A 58 13.66 -16.01 19.14
N ALA A 59 13.12 -16.33 17.97
CA ALA A 59 12.60 -15.34 17.04
C ALA A 59 11.64 -14.50 17.86
N THR A 60 12.07 -13.30 18.24
CA THR A 60 11.20 -12.34 18.88
C THR A 60 10.15 -12.05 17.82
N PRO A 61 8.86 -12.38 18.04
CA PRO A 61 7.84 -12.02 17.08
C PRO A 61 7.96 -10.51 16.87
N GLU A 62 8.18 -10.11 15.62
CA GLU A 62 8.20 -8.70 15.24
C GLU A 62 6.94 -8.08 15.82
N SER A 63 7.13 -7.08 16.68
CA SER A 63 6.02 -6.44 17.36
C SER A 63 5.11 -5.82 16.30
N VAL A 64 3.94 -6.41 16.12
CA VAL A 64 2.86 -5.84 15.33
C VAL A 64 2.54 -4.50 15.99
N THR A 65 3.00 -3.42 15.39
CA THR A 65 2.62 -2.08 15.82
C THR A 65 1.16 -1.93 15.41
N ILE A 66 0.26 -2.11 16.38
CA ILE A 66 -1.16 -1.88 16.18
C ILE A 66 -1.30 -0.35 16.11
N SER A 67 -1.32 0.22 14.90
CA SER A 67 -1.69 1.62 14.71
C SER A 67 -3.12 1.79 15.25
N MET A 68 -3.32 2.85 16.04
CA MET A 68 -4.66 3.17 16.53
C MET A 68 -5.58 3.42 15.33
N PRO A 69 -6.80 2.86 15.33
CA PRO A 69 -7.77 3.16 14.28
C PRO A 69 -8.03 4.66 14.28
N GLY A 70 -7.82 5.33 13.14
CA GLY A 70 -8.17 6.75 13.06
C GLY A 70 -7.51 7.59 11.99
N THR A 71 -6.50 7.10 11.26
CA THR A 71 -5.93 7.87 10.14
C THR A 71 -6.82 7.77 8.89
N ILE A 72 -7.43 6.59 8.71
CA ILE A 72 -8.29 6.30 7.56
C ILE A 72 -9.72 6.78 7.84
N GLY A 73 -10.10 7.88 7.17
CA GLY A 73 -11.43 8.49 7.27
C GLY A 73 -12.37 7.96 6.20
N LEU A 74 -13.43 7.26 6.60
CA LEU A 74 -14.43 6.75 5.66
C LEU A 74 -15.40 7.86 5.22
N LEU A 75 -15.56 8.03 3.91
CA LEU A 75 -16.47 9.03 3.33
C LEU A 75 -17.77 8.38 2.83
N GLY A 76 -17.67 7.20 2.22
CA GLY A 76 -18.81 6.51 1.66
C GLY A 76 -18.52 5.04 1.36
N PRO A 77 -19.56 4.20 1.31
CA PRO A 77 -20.97 4.53 1.55
C PRO A 77 -21.28 4.86 3.03
N PRO A 78 -22.33 5.65 3.32
CA PRO A 78 -22.77 5.88 4.69
C PRO A 78 -23.14 4.57 5.41
N ALA A 79 -23.07 4.59 6.74
CA ALA A 79 -23.57 3.47 7.53
C ALA A 79 -25.05 3.19 7.23
N ASP A 80 -25.42 1.92 7.33
CA ASP A 80 -26.76 1.38 7.07
C ASP A 80 -27.29 1.61 5.65
N SER A 81 -26.40 1.90 4.69
CA SER A 81 -26.74 1.90 3.27
C SER A 81 -27.21 0.52 2.82
N ILE A 82 -28.11 0.50 1.83
CA ILE A 82 -28.71 -0.72 1.28
C ILE A 82 -28.37 -0.78 -0.21
N PHE A 83 -27.86 -1.93 -0.65
CA PHE A 83 -27.49 -2.20 -2.04
C PHE A 83 -28.06 -3.53 -2.51
N ARG A 84 -28.30 -3.67 -3.81
CA ARG A 84 -28.50 -4.97 -4.45
C ARG A 84 -27.14 -5.63 -4.68
N ALA A 85 -27.12 -6.96 -4.71
CA ALA A 85 -25.93 -7.75 -5.01
C ALA A 85 -25.31 -7.41 -6.39
N THR A 86 -26.16 -6.97 -7.32
CA THR A 86 -25.77 -6.55 -8.68
C THR A 86 -25.42 -5.07 -8.79
N ASP A 87 -25.63 -4.27 -7.75
CA ASP A 87 -25.33 -2.85 -7.78
C ASP A 87 -23.82 -2.62 -7.78
N GLU A 88 -23.38 -1.63 -8.54
CA GLU A 88 -22.02 -1.15 -8.50
C GLU A 88 -21.86 -0.17 -7.33
N VAL A 89 -21.13 -0.59 -6.30
CA VAL A 89 -20.93 0.18 -5.07
C VAL A 89 -19.56 0.84 -5.11
N THR A 90 -19.52 2.14 -4.84
CA THR A 90 -18.26 2.87 -4.72
C THR A 90 -17.95 3.20 -3.26
N PHE A 91 -16.80 2.72 -2.81
CA PHE A 91 -16.20 3.00 -1.52
C PHE A 91 -15.24 4.18 -1.64
N TYR A 92 -15.32 5.12 -0.72
CA TYR A 92 -14.53 6.35 -0.70
C TYR A 92 -13.94 6.57 0.70
N TRP A 93 -12.66 6.90 0.73
CA TRP A 93 -11.97 7.23 1.97
C TRP A 93 -10.84 8.21 1.74
N THR A 94 -10.40 8.81 2.84
CA THR A 94 -9.23 9.68 2.92
C THR A 94 -8.20 9.05 3.85
N ASN A 95 -6.95 9.43 3.68
CA ASN A 95 -5.94 9.19 4.70
C ASN A 95 -5.14 10.48 4.93
N ALA A 96 -4.83 10.80 6.18
CA ALA A 96 -4.03 11.98 6.49
C ALA A 96 -2.60 11.84 5.95
N THR A 97 -2.07 10.62 5.95
CA THR A 97 -0.73 10.29 5.47
C THR A 97 -0.78 9.73 4.04
N PRO A 98 0.05 10.22 3.12
CA PRO A 98 0.18 9.61 1.79
C PRO A 98 0.55 8.13 1.88
N LEU A 99 0.05 7.34 0.93
CA LEU A 99 0.37 5.91 0.83
C LEU A 99 1.88 5.71 0.60
N GLY A 100 2.52 4.93 1.48
CA GLY A 100 3.94 4.60 1.38
C GLY A 100 4.24 3.63 0.24
N ALA A 101 5.51 3.56 -0.16
CA ALA A 101 5.96 2.60 -1.17
C ALA A 101 5.74 1.16 -0.67
N GLY A 102 5.19 0.31 -1.53
CA GLY A 102 4.89 -1.09 -1.19
C GLY A 102 3.62 -1.30 -0.36
N GLN A 103 2.94 -0.22 0.07
CA GLN A 103 1.69 -0.32 0.81
C GLN A 103 0.48 -0.37 -0.13
N ARG A 104 -0.62 -0.92 0.35
CA ARG A 104 -1.90 -0.95 -0.35
C ARG A 104 -3.06 -0.75 0.62
N TYR A 105 -4.14 -0.15 0.14
CA TYR A 105 -5.42 -0.27 0.81
C TYR A 105 -6.19 -1.47 0.29
N VAL A 106 -6.83 -2.20 1.18
CA VAL A 106 -7.76 -3.28 0.84
C VAL A 106 -9.09 -2.96 1.49
N VAL A 107 -10.17 -3.03 0.70
CA VAL A 107 -11.53 -2.91 1.22
C VAL A 107 -12.01 -4.32 1.55
N TYR A 108 -12.49 -4.50 2.78
CA TYR A 108 -12.98 -5.78 3.26
C TYR A 108 -14.48 -5.72 3.54
N TRP A 109 -15.18 -6.78 3.15
CA TRP A 109 -16.43 -7.19 3.79
C TRP A 109 -16.13 -7.93 5.09
N VAL A 110 -16.96 -7.71 6.10
CA VAL A 110 -16.91 -8.38 7.38
C VAL A 110 -18.28 -8.98 7.69
N ASP A 111 -18.28 -10.28 7.92
CA ASP A 111 -19.40 -11.05 8.44
C ASP A 111 -18.95 -11.80 9.70
N GLY A 112 -19.34 -11.29 10.87
CA GLY A 112 -18.83 -11.78 12.15
C GLY A 112 -17.31 -11.68 12.24
N SER A 113 -16.63 -12.83 12.28
CA SER A 113 -15.16 -12.92 12.30
C SER A 113 -14.53 -13.12 10.92
N THR A 114 -15.33 -13.31 9.88
CA THR A 114 -14.84 -13.58 8.52
C THR A 114 -14.62 -12.26 7.79
N GLN A 115 -13.45 -12.11 7.18
CA GLN A 115 -13.14 -10.98 6.29
C GLN A 115 -12.96 -11.47 4.86
N VAL A 116 -13.61 -10.80 3.91
CA VAL A 116 -13.50 -11.09 2.48
C VAL A 116 -13.03 -9.84 1.76
N ALA A 117 -11.88 -9.94 1.08
CA ALA A 117 -11.34 -8.83 0.31
C ALA A 117 -12.22 -8.55 -0.92
N LEU A 118 -12.64 -7.29 -1.06
CA LEU A 118 -13.39 -6.80 -2.22
C LEU A 118 -12.49 -6.32 -3.34
N GLY A 119 -11.32 -5.80 -2.98
CA GLY A 119 -10.35 -5.24 -3.92
C GLY A 119 -9.35 -4.34 -3.22
N GLU A 120 -8.35 -3.92 -3.99
CA GLU A 120 -7.21 -3.17 -3.47
C GLU A 120 -6.93 -1.89 -4.28
N VAL A 121 -6.29 -0.92 -3.62
CA VAL A 121 -5.84 0.34 -4.20
C VAL A 121 -4.40 0.61 -3.77
N ARG A 122 -3.49 0.66 -4.76
CA ARG A 122 -2.04 0.82 -4.55
C ARG A 122 -1.52 2.25 -4.76
N ALA A 123 -2.40 3.18 -5.13
CA ALA A 123 -2.08 4.59 -5.33
C ALA A 123 -3.33 5.46 -5.17
N ALA A 124 -3.15 6.72 -4.78
CA ALA A 124 -4.26 7.68 -4.75
C ALA A 124 -4.86 7.83 -6.16
N ASN A 125 -6.18 7.77 -6.25
CA ASN A 125 -6.91 7.73 -7.53
C ASN A 125 -8.08 8.72 -7.59
N LEU A 126 -8.18 9.62 -6.60
CA LEU A 126 -9.21 10.65 -6.51
C LEU A 126 -8.67 11.94 -5.87
N GLY A 127 -7.77 12.65 -6.57
CA GLY A 127 -7.31 13.98 -6.15
C GLY A 127 -6.70 14.04 -4.74
N GLY A 128 -5.92 13.01 -4.36
CA GLY A 128 -5.37 12.84 -3.01
C GLY A 128 -6.18 11.92 -2.10
N ASN A 129 -7.41 11.59 -2.49
CA ASN A 129 -8.26 10.59 -1.85
C ASN A 129 -8.25 9.28 -2.63
N TYR A 130 -9.01 8.33 -2.11
CA TYR A 130 -9.08 6.98 -2.63
C TYR A 130 -10.53 6.60 -2.92
N ARG A 131 -10.70 5.82 -3.99
CA ARG A 131 -11.97 5.17 -4.34
C ARG A 131 -11.73 3.74 -4.78
N LEU A 132 -12.68 2.86 -4.49
CA LEU A 132 -12.77 1.52 -5.05
C LEU A 132 -14.22 1.27 -5.46
N GLN A 133 -14.42 0.81 -6.70
CA GLN A 133 -15.73 0.51 -7.24
C GLN A 133 -15.82 -0.99 -7.53
N VAL A 134 -16.82 -1.66 -6.97
CA VAL A 134 -16.99 -3.11 -7.06
C VAL A 134 -18.47 -3.48 -7.15
N VAL A 135 -18.76 -4.68 -7.65
CA VAL A 135 -20.09 -5.30 -7.57
C VAL A 135 -20.08 -6.31 -6.42
N PRO A 136 -20.69 -6.02 -5.26
CA PRO A 136 -20.50 -6.83 -4.05
C PRO A 136 -20.92 -8.28 -4.19
N GLY A 137 -21.95 -8.56 -4.99
CA GLY A 137 -22.43 -9.93 -5.23
C GLY A 137 -21.47 -10.84 -5.98
N GLN A 138 -20.33 -10.32 -6.48
CA GLN A 138 -19.24 -11.15 -7.02
C GLN A 138 -18.34 -11.72 -5.92
N SER A 139 -18.41 -11.18 -4.70
CA SER A 139 -17.55 -11.57 -3.57
C SER A 139 -18.31 -12.23 -2.43
N VAL A 140 -19.65 -12.14 -2.42
CA VAL A 140 -20.51 -12.78 -1.41
C VAL A 140 -21.69 -13.47 -2.08
N ASP A 141 -21.99 -14.69 -1.66
CA ASP A 141 -23.07 -15.52 -2.21
C ASP A 141 -24.40 -15.38 -1.46
N GLN A 142 -24.46 -14.53 -0.43
CA GLN A 142 -25.63 -14.39 0.44
C GLN A 142 -26.06 -12.93 0.65
N ALA A 143 -27.37 -12.72 0.73
CA ALA A 143 -27.96 -11.47 1.18
C ALA A 143 -27.82 -11.36 2.69
N GLY A 144 -27.75 -10.15 3.21
CA GLY A 144 -27.69 -9.96 4.65
C GLY A 144 -27.12 -8.63 5.08
N ARG A 145 -27.00 -8.49 6.40
CA ARG A 145 -26.29 -7.37 7.00
C ARG A 145 -24.83 -7.75 7.12
N PHE A 146 -23.99 -6.88 6.61
CA PHE A 146 -22.55 -7.01 6.64
C PHE A 146 -21.97 -5.71 7.18
N SER A 147 -20.67 -5.70 7.44
CA SER A 147 -19.95 -4.44 7.63
C SER A 147 -18.79 -4.33 6.68
N TRP A 148 -18.36 -3.12 6.38
CA TRP A 148 -17.17 -2.88 5.59
C TRP A 148 -16.17 -2.05 6.37
N LEU A 149 -14.90 -2.22 6.04
CA LEU A 149 -13.80 -1.37 6.50
C LEU A 149 -12.71 -1.30 5.43
N VAL A 150 -11.81 -0.34 5.62
CA VAL A 150 -10.58 -0.20 4.83
C VAL A 150 -9.40 -0.54 5.72
N VAL A 151 -8.51 -1.38 5.21
CA VAL A 151 -7.28 -1.78 5.88
C VAL A 151 -6.09 -1.30 5.05
N LEU A 152 -5.11 -0.69 5.71
CA LEU A 152 -3.81 -0.41 5.12
C LEU A 152 -2.89 -1.60 5.41
N GLU A 153 -2.35 -2.19 4.36
CA GLU A 153 -1.48 -3.36 4.45
C GLU A 153 -0.11 -3.10 3.82
N ASP A 154 0.89 -3.81 4.33
CA ASP A 154 2.12 -4.04 3.61
C ASP A 154 1.87 -5.03 2.46
N GLY A 155 2.12 -4.61 1.21
CA GLY A 155 1.81 -5.41 0.03
C GLY A 155 2.70 -6.65 -0.16
N SER A 156 3.76 -6.82 0.65
CA SER A 156 4.66 -7.98 0.57
C SER A 156 4.38 -9.04 1.63
N SER A 157 4.03 -8.60 2.84
CA SER A 157 3.79 -9.45 4.00
C SER A 157 2.31 -9.58 4.38
N GLU A 158 1.45 -8.78 3.77
CA GLU A 158 0.02 -8.64 4.11
C GLU A 158 -0.21 -8.23 5.57
N ALA A 159 0.84 -7.70 6.22
CA ALA A 159 0.75 -7.22 7.58
C ALA A 159 -0.17 -6.00 7.65
N ILE A 160 -1.13 -6.03 8.58
CA ILE A 160 -2.02 -4.91 8.84
C ILE A 160 -1.24 -3.79 9.51
N ILE A 161 -1.17 -2.64 8.84
CA ILE A 161 -0.50 -1.43 9.31
C ILE A 161 -1.50 -0.52 10.03
N ASP A 162 -2.67 -0.29 9.43
CA ASP A 162 -3.74 0.55 10.00
C ASP A 162 -5.11 0.04 9.54
N ARG A 163 -6.17 0.46 10.23
CA ARG A 163 -7.56 0.13 9.89
C ARG A 163 -8.49 1.30 10.16
N SER A 164 -9.52 1.43 9.32
CA SER A 164 -10.62 2.35 9.58
C SER A 164 -11.55 1.83 10.68
N GLU A 165 -12.52 2.66 11.05
CA GLU A 165 -13.75 2.18 11.69
C GLU A 165 -14.49 1.17 10.79
N THR A 166 -15.41 0.43 11.39
CA THR A 166 -16.27 -0.53 10.68
C THR A 166 -17.65 0.10 10.45
N ARG A 167 -18.18 -0.01 9.23
CA ARG A 167 -19.49 0.56 8.87
C ARG A 167 -20.47 -0.52 8.41
N PRO A 168 -21.65 -0.64 9.05
CA PRO A 168 -22.66 -1.60 8.64
C PRO A 168 -23.27 -1.18 7.29
N ILE A 169 -23.61 -2.15 6.44
CA ILE A 169 -24.43 -1.99 5.24
C ILE A 169 -25.25 -3.27 5.01
N THR A 170 -26.30 -3.18 4.19
CA THR A 170 -27.18 -4.31 3.88
C THR A 170 -27.12 -4.64 2.40
N LEU A 171 -26.92 -5.92 2.08
CA LEU A 171 -26.97 -6.44 0.72
C LEU A 171 -28.25 -7.24 0.51
N LEU A 172 -28.96 -6.94 -0.59
CA LEU A 172 -30.15 -7.66 -1.04
C LEU A 172 -29.79 -8.50 -2.26
N ILE A 173 -30.15 -9.78 -2.28
CA ILE A 173 -30.08 -10.60 -3.50
C ILE A 173 -31.46 -10.55 -4.17
N GLU A 174 -31.50 -10.27 -5.47
CA GLU A 174 -32.72 -10.44 -6.25
C GLU A 174 -32.99 -11.94 -6.42
N ASN A 175 -34.23 -12.34 -6.10
CA ASN A 175 -34.70 -13.72 -6.22
C ASN A 175 -35.35 -13.96 -7.58
#